data_AF-A0A225MY36-F1
#
_entry.id   AF-A0A225MY36-F1
#
_cell.length_a   1.000
_cell.length_b   1.000
_cell.length_c   1.000
_cell.angle_alpha   90.00
_cell.angle_beta   90.00
_cell.angle_gamma   90.00
#
_symmetry.space_group_name_H-M   'P 1'
#
loop_
_entity.id
_entity.type
_entity.pdbx_description
1 polymer ?
#
loop_
_entity_poly.entity_id
_entity_poly.type
_entity_poly.pdbx_seq_one_letter_code
_entity_poly.pdbx_strand_id
1 'polypeptide(L)'
;MNTNAMPIPVEVPTLQLHGVHHTARPTWKLAETVHFYRDLLGLPLVHAISAKGWGPDDHADFLHFFFDSGSHSTIAFFYYLGTERPQWLEPREHYQQRATHTAWRVRDEQELLQWRRRVEAVGIPLRYQIRHEVIESIYFNDPNGYPIEITWQLRPFDPRDGTDAQRTLEAAIALEAAQNEGTRLASIEQVWRAKAEALGDPGASKRRASIYVLDVPEFSALVEAARGKSGYAVSQAHDGYVRIDGDPGISFQRKELGFKPAVWYGALTGGLLGRIERFDMDALVVAAEERA
;
A
#
# COMPACT_ATOMS: atom_id res chain seq x y z
N MET A 1 5.25 36.48 -21.82
CA MET A 1 5.53 36.53 -20.37
C MET A 1 4.19 36.60 -19.66
N ASN A 2 3.74 35.51 -19.03
CA ASN A 2 2.52 35.54 -18.24
C ASN A 2 2.81 34.81 -16.92
N THR A 3 3.43 35.54 -16.00
CA THR A 3 3.73 35.08 -14.63
C THR A 3 2.53 35.37 -13.75
N ASN A 4 1.46 34.59 -13.88
CA ASN A 4 0.44 34.50 -12.82
C ASN A 4 0.97 33.54 -11.74
N ALA A 5 2.03 33.95 -11.05
CA ALA A 5 2.40 33.32 -9.80
C ALA A 5 1.40 33.79 -8.75
N MET A 6 0.53 32.87 -8.30
CA MET A 6 -0.33 33.13 -7.15
C MET A 6 0.55 33.56 -5.97
N PRO A 7 0.26 34.71 -5.31
CA PRO A 7 1.05 35.15 -4.16
C PRO A 7 0.99 34.08 -3.07
N ILE A 8 2.15 33.60 -2.63
CA ILE A 8 2.24 32.67 -1.50
C ILE A 8 1.66 33.39 -0.27
N PRO A 9 0.64 32.83 0.41
CA PRO A 9 0.01 33.51 1.53
C PRO A 9 0.96 33.67 2.71
N VAL A 10 0.68 34.71 3.50
CA VAL A 10 1.20 35.04 4.83
C VAL A 10 1.48 33.78 5.66
N GLU A 11 2.64 33.77 6.32
CA GLU A 11 3.20 32.76 7.26
C GLU A 11 2.28 31.54 7.53
N VAL A 12 2.53 30.44 6.81
CA VAL A 12 1.74 29.20 6.98
C VAL A 12 2.02 28.63 8.37
N PRO A 13 1.01 28.45 9.23
CA PRO A 13 1.22 27.93 10.57
C PRO A 13 1.69 26.47 10.52
N THR A 14 2.61 26.12 11.41
CA THR A 14 3.00 24.72 11.63
C THR A 14 1.95 24.05 12.49
N LEU A 15 1.17 23.13 11.91
CA LEU A 15 0.09 22.40 12.56
C LEU A 15 0.36 20.89 12.51
N GLN A 16 -0.16 20.15 13.50
CA GLN A 16 -0.07 18.68 13.58
C GLN A 16 -1.46 18.06 13.71
N LEU A 17 -1.74 17.02 12.91
CA LEU A 17 -2.91 16.15 13.09
C LEU A 17 -2.60 15.07 14.14
N HIS A 18 -3.59 14.71 14.97
CA HIS A 18 -3.42 13.76 16.08
C HIS A 18 -3.92 12.33 15.78
N GLY A 19 -3.99 11.97 14.49
CA GLY A 19 -4.53 10.69 14.02
C GLY A 19 -5.90 10.81 13.39
N VAL A 20 -6.52 9.66 13.07
CA VAL A 20 -7.82 9.60 12.40
C VAL A 20 -8.93 9.75 13.45
N HIS A 21 -9.68 10.86 13.39
CA HIS A 21 -10.84 11.04 14.27
C HIS A 21 -11.99 10.10 13.90
N HIS A 22 -12.38 10.05 12.62
CA HIS A 22 -13.43 9.15 12.16
C HIS A 22 -13.36 8.92 10.66
N THR A 23 -14.01 7.85 10.20
CA THR A 23 -14.33 7.62 8.79
C THR A 23 -15.84 7.48 8.64
N ALA A 24 -16.39 7.88 7.49
CA ALA A 24 -17.83 7.82 7.24
C ALA A 24 -18.14 7.21 5.87
N ARG A 25 -19.19 6.40 5.78
CA ARG A 25 -19.63 5.72 4.56
C ARG A 25 -21.15 5.66 4.47
N PRO A 26 -21.76 5.63 3.27
CA PRO A 26 -23.19 5.38 3.18
C PRO A 26 -23.52 3.89 3.38
N THR A 27 -24.74 3.60 3.78
CA THR A 27 -25.31 2.25 3.81
C THR A 27 -26.77 2.28 3.42
N TRP A 28 -27.22 1.21 2.75
CA TRP A 28 -28.65 0.92 2.53
C TRP A 28 -29.06 -0.41 3.17
N LYS A 29 -28.20 -0.95 4.04
CA LYS A 29 -28.40 -2.21 4.77
C LYS A 29 -28.26 -1.96 6.27
N LEU A 30 -29.19 -1.18 6.82
CA LEU A 30 -29.09 -0.64 8.17
C LEU A 30 -28.91 -1.75 9.22
N ALA A 31 -29.80 -2.74 9.21
CA ALA A 31 -29.79 -3.83 10.18
C ALA A 31 -28.52 -4.69 10.06
N GLU A 32 -28.13 -5.03 8.84
CA GLU A 32 -26.95 -5.86 8.57
C GLU A 32 -25.66 -5.13 8.91
N THR A 33 -25.59 -3.82 8.66
CA THR A 33 -24.45 -2.98 9.04
C THR A 33 -24.31 -2.94 10.55
N VAL A 34 -25.39 -2.66 11.28
CA VAL A 34 -25.36 -2.67 12.75
C VAL A 34 -24.97 -4.05 13.27
N HIS A 35 -25.57 -5.11 12.74
CA HIS A 35 -25.26 -6.48 13.14
C HIS A 35 -23.78 -6.82 12.91
N PHE A 36 -23.24 -6.48 11.74
CA PHE A 36 -21.86 -6.77 11.38
C PHE A 36 -20.85 -6.08 12.30
N TYR A 37 -20.96 -4.76 12.46
CA TYR A 37 -19.98 -4.01 13.26
C TYR A 37 -20.17 -4.23 14.76
N ARG A 38 -21.42 -4.18 15.26
CA ARG A 38 -21.70 -4.31 16.70
C ARG A 38 -21.60 -5.74 17.20
N ASP A 39 -22.24 -6.68 16.51
CA ASP A 39 -22.44 -8.02 17.05
C ASP A 39 -21.35 -8.99 16.58
N LEU A 40 -20.99 -8.95 15.29
CA LEU A 40 -19.99 -9.87 14.75
C LEU A 40 -18.56 -9.40 15.05
N LEU A 41 -18.22 -8.16 14.70
CA LEU A 41 -16.90 -7.60 14.98
C LEU A 41 -16.74 -7.12 16.42
N GLY A 42 -17.83 -6.78 17.12
CA GLY A 42 -17.79 -6.39 18.53
C GLY A 42 -17.47 -4.92 18.78
N LEU A 43 -17.62 -4.05 17.77
CA LEU A 43 -17.38 -2.61 17.90
C LEU A 43 -18.61 -1.94 18.55
N PRO A 44 -18.50 -1.33 19.74
CA PRO A 44 -19.63 -0.71 20.41
C PRO A 44 -20.30 0.40 19.57
N LEU A 45 -21.62 0.41 19.46
CA LEU A 45 -22.36 1.55 18.94
C LEU A 45 -22.38 2.65 20.00
N VAL A 46 -21.75 3.79 19.73
CA VAL A 46 -21.49 4.84 20.74
C VAL A 46 -22.30 6.12 20.54
N HIS A 47 -22.75 6.40 19.32
CA HIS A 47 -23.52 7.61 19.04
C HIS A 47 -24.41 7.42 17.81
N ALA A 48 -25.51 8.17 17.75
CA ALA A 48 -26.36 8.29 16.57
C ALA A 48 -26.98 9.69 16.49
N ILE A 49 -26.96 10.25 15.29
CA ILE A 49 -27.63 11.49 14.92
C ILE A 49 -28.78 11.09 14.00
N SER A 50 -29.98 11.59 14.30
CA SER A 50 -31.14 11.50 13.42
C SER A 50 -31.54 12.90 13.02
N ALA A 51 -31.64 13.15 11.71
CA ALA A 51 -31.92 14.50 11.27
C ALA A 51 -32.68 14.56 9.94
N LYS A 52 -33.38 15.69 9.78
CA LYS A 52 -33.95 16.08 8.50
C LYS A 52 -32.83 16.35 7.50
N GLY A 53 -33.07 16.14 6.22
CA GLY A 53 -32.15 16.63 5.20
C GLY A 53 -32.05 18.16 5.25
N TRP A 54 -30.84 18.70 5.22
CA TRP A 54 -30.60 20.15 5.12
C TRP A 54 -29.48 20.41 4.11
N GLY A 55 -29.58 21.51 3.36
CA GLY A 55 -28.64 21.81 2.27
C GLY A 55 -29.38 21.95 0.94
N PRO A 56 -28.76 21.58 -0.21
CA PRO A 56 -29.45 21.55 -1.50
C PRO A 56 -30.75 20.74 -1.43
N ASP A 57 -31.73 21.09 -2.27
CA ASP A 57 -33.10 20.56 -2.21
C ASP A 57 -33.22 19.02 -2.34
N ASP A 58 -32.13 18.31 -2.65
CA ASP A 58 -32.06 16.86 -2.83
C ASP A 58 -31.47 16.09 -1.64
N HIS A 59 -31.20 16.74 -0.50
CA HIS A 59 -30.67 16.05 0.67
C HIS A 59 -31.77 15.26 1.40
N ALA A 60 -31.67 13.93 1.42
CA ALA A 60 -32.62 13.09 2.14
C ALA A 60 -32.50 13.21 3.68
N ASP A 61 -33.59 12.90 4.39
CA ASP A 61 -33.54 12.61 5.83
C ASP A 61 -32.58 11.45 6.09
N PHE A 62 -31.85 11.46 7.21
CA PHE A 62 -30.83 10.43 7.44
C PHE A 62 -30.62 10.07 8.92
N LEU A 63 -30.09 8.87 9.12
CA LEU A 63 -29.39 8.46 10.33
C LEU A 63 -27.89 8.51 10.08
N HIS A 64 -27.14 9.04 11.04
CA HIS A 64 -25.68 9.00 11.05
C HIS A 64 -25.21 8.39 12.36
N PHE A 65 -24.68 7.17 12.32
CA PHE A 65 -24.41 6.37 13.51
C PHE A 65 -22.96 5.88 13.55
N PHE A 66 -22.41 5.76 14.75
CA PHE A 66 -20.96 5.66 15.00
C PHE A 66 -20.65 4.44 15.85
N PHE A 67 -19.71 3.63 15.39
CA PHE A 67 -19.10 2.56 16.19
C PHE A 67 -17.72 2.97 16.66
N ASP A 68 -17.39 2.66 17.92
CA ASP A 68 -16.02 2.79 18.43
C ASP A 68 -15.12 1.80 17.70
N SER A 69 -14.11 2.34 17.01
CA SER A 69 -13.16 1.61 16.18
C SER A 69 -11.76 1.54 16.80
N GLY A 70 -11.65 1.91 18.08
CA GLY A 70 -10.42 1.92 18.85
C GLY A 70 -9.65 3.23 18.75
N SER A 71 -8.75 3.46 19.72
CA SER A 71 -7.85 4.62 19.76
C SER A 71 -8.58 5.97 19.63
N HIS A 72 -9.75 6.10 20.26
CA HIS A 72 -10.62 7.28 20.18
C HIS A 72 -11.13 7.61 18.76
N SER A 73 -11.01 6.67 17.82
CA SER A 73 -11.52 6.80 16.45
C SER A 73 -12.86 6.09 16.27
N THR A 74 -13.73 6.61 15.42
CA THR A 74 -15.00 5.96 15.08
C THR A 74 -15.13 5.63 13.59
N ILE A 75 -15.79 4.51 13.28
CA ILE A 75 -16.33 4.26 11.94
C ILE A 75 -17.82 4.59 11.94
N ALA A 76 -18.26 5.39 10.99
CA ALA A 76 -19.61 5.93 10.93
C ALA A 76 -20.33 5.60 9.62
N PHE A 77 -21.66 5.56 9.70
CA PHE A 77 -22.49 5.23 8.56
C PHE A 77 -23.66 6.21 8.39
N PHE A 78 -23.88 6.64 7.15
CA PHE A 78 -25.07 7.38 6.73
C PHE A 78 -26.10 6.42 6.15
N TYR A 79 -27.30 6.39 6.73
CA TYR A 79 -28.46 5.71 6.16
C TYR A 79 -29.49 6.75 5.73
N TYR A 80 -29.69 6.90 4.43
CA TYR A 80 -30.59 7.90 3.83
C TYR A 80 -32.01 7.33 3.69
N LEU A 81 -32.95 7.86 4.47
CA LEU A 81 -34.32 7.37 4.53
C LEU A 81 -35.03 7.60 3.19
N GLY A 82 -35.75 6.57 2.73
CA GLY A 82 -36.57 6.64 1.52
C GLY A 82 -35.78 6.69 0.21
N THR A 83 -34.46 6.49 0.24
CA THR A 83 -33.63 6.44 -0.97
C THR A 83 -33.19 5.01 -1.29
N GLU A 84 -32.86 4.78 -2.55
CA GLU A 84 -32.20 3.56 -3.01
C GLU A 84 -30.70 3.79 -3.20
N ARG A 85 -29.92 2.71 -3.10
CA ARG A 85 -28.48 2.78 -3.37
C ARG A 85 -28.26 3.12 -4.86
N PRO A 86 -27.52 4.19 -5.18
CA PRO A 86 -27.24 4.53 -6.56
C PRO A 86 -26.21 3.57 -7.18
N GLN A 87 -26.32 3.34 -8.49
CA GLN A 87 -25.52 2.35 -9.23
C GLN A 87 -23.99 2.53 -9.07
N TRP A 88 -23.52 3.78 -8.95
CA TRP A 88 -22.09 4.09 -8.83
C TRP A 88 -21.52 3.75 -7.44
N LEU A 89 -22.37 3.50 -6.44
CA LEU A 89 -22.00 3.00 -5.12
C LEU A 89 -22.16 1.48 -4.99
N GLU A 90 -22.48 0.78 -6.08
CA GLU A 90 -22.51 -0.67 -6.05
C GLU A 90 -21.08 -1.26 -5.95
N PRO A 91 -20.87 -2.24 -5.06
CA PRO A 91 -19.60 -2.95 -4.98
C PRO A 91 -19.26 -3.63 -6.30
N ARG A 92 -18.00 -3.54 -6.69
CA ARG A 92 -17.43 -4.17 -7.89
C ARG A 92 -16.25 -5.03 -7.47
N GLU A 93 -16.17 -6.24 -8.01
CA GLU A 93 -15.03 -7.14 -7.86
C GLU A 93 -13.83 -6.66 -8.68
N HIS A 94 -13.25 -5.52 -8.30
CA HIS A 94 -12.16 -4.87 -9.03
C HIS A 94 -11.05 -4.40 -8.09
N TYR A 95 -9.80 -4.41 -8.55
CA TYR A 95 -8.66 -4.02 -7.71
C TYR A 95 -8.76 -2.58 -7.20
N GLN A 96 -9.36 -1.68 -8.00
CA GLN A 96 -9.58 -0.29 -7.62
C GLN A 96 -10.52 -0.14 -6.42
N GLN A 97 -11.55 -0.99 -6.30
CA GLN A 97 -12.40 -0.96 -5.10
C GLN A 97 -11.69 -1.53 -3.88
N ARG A 98 -10.85 -2.56 -4.07
CA ARG A 98 -10.03 -3.13 -2.98
C ARG A 98 -8.97 -2.17 -2.46
N ALA A 99 -8.50 -1.23 -3.30
CA ALA A 99 -7.54 -0.21 -2.90
C ALA A 99 -8.09 0.76 -1.84
N THR A 100 -9.41 0.90 -1.71
CA THR A 100 -10.06 1.70 -0.67
C THR A 100 -10.62 0.80 0.41
N HIS A 101 -9.91 0.67 1.53
CA HIS A 101 -10.27 -0.21 2.64
C HIS A 101 -10.08 0.49 4.00
N THR A 102 -10.68 -0.06 5.05
CA THR A 102 -10.36 0.32 6.44
C THR A 102 -9.55 -0.78 7.08
N ALA A 103 -8.35 -0.43 7.56
CA ALA A 103 -7.48 -1.33 8.29
C ALA A 103 -7.49 -1.02 9.79
N TRP A 104 -7.68 -2.05 10.62
CA TRP A 104 -7.50 -1.98 12.07
C TRP A 104 -6.28 -2.76 12.51
N ARG A 105 -5.47 -2.13 13.36
CA ARG A 105 -4.27 -2.77 13.88
C ARG A 105 -4.60 -3.77 14.99
N VAL A 106 -3.84 -4.85 15.03
CA VAL A 106 -3.71 -5.74 16.18
C VAL A 106 -2.25 -5.74 16.65
N ARG A 107 -2.00 -6.27 17.84
CA ARG A 107 -0.72 -6.16 18.54
C ARG A 107 0.38 -6.98 17.87
N ASP A 108 0.05 -8.19 17.44
CA ASP A 108 1.00 -9.17 16.95
C ASP A 108 0.32 -10.23 16.05
N GLU A 109 1.13 -11.14 15.50
CA GLU A 109 0.68 -12.26 14.67
C GLU A 109 -0.32 -13.17 15.41
N GLN A 110 -0.12 -13.41 16.70
CA GLN A 110 -0.98 -14.30 17.46
C GLN A 110 -2.40 -13.73 17.57
N GLU A 111 -2.52 -12.42 17.79
CA GLU A 111 -3.79 -11.72 17.80
C GLU A 111 -4.42 -11.68 16.39
N LEU A 112 -3.63 -11.49 15.32
CA LEU A 112 -4.14 -11.60 13.94
C LEU A 112 -4.78 -12.97 13.69
N LEU A 113 -4.11 -14.06 14.10
CA LEU A 113 -4.64 -15.41 13.94
C LEU A 113 -5.86 -15.70 14.83
N GLN A 114 -5.98 -15.04 15.98
CA GLN A 114 -7.20 -15.08 16.81
C GLN A 114 -8.36 -14.37 16.10
N TRP A 115 -8.12 -13.19 15.53
CA TRP A 115 -9.10 -12.47 14.72
C TRP A 115 -9.54 -13.26 13.50
N ARG A 116 -8.59 -13.90 12.81
CA ARG A 116 -8.88 -14.81 11.71
C ARG A 116 -9.92 -15.87 12.11
N ARG A 117 -9.62 -16.62 13.18
CA ARG A 117 -10.52 -17.67 13.70
C ARG A 117 -11.87 -17.09 14.13
N ARG A 118 -11.88 -15.93 14.78
CA ARG A 118 -13.12 -15.26 15.21
C ARG A 118 -14.01 -14.91 14.02
N VAL A 119 -13.46 -14.23 13.02
CA VAL A 119 -14.17 -13.79 11.81
C VAL A 119 -14.76 -14.98 11.05
N GLU A 120 -13.96 -16.05 10.88
CA GLU A 120 -14.44 -17.31 10.28
C GLU A 120 -15.55 -17.96 11.13
N ALA A 121 -15.41 -18.00 12.46
CA ALA A 121 -16.38 -18.63 13.37
C ALA A 121 -17.74 -17.91 13.42
N VAL A 122 -17.77 -16.60 13.18
CA VAL A 122 -19.01 -15.82 13.09
C VAL A 122 -19.59 -15.76 11.67
N GLY A 123 -19.04 -16.57 10.74
CA GLY A 123 -19.58 -16.77 9.40
C GLY A 123 -19.17 -15.72 8.37
N ILE A 124 -18.17 -14.88 8.66
CA ILE A 124 -17.64 -13.89 7.69
C ILE A 124 -16.57 -14.58 6.83
N PRO A 125 -16.74 -14.64 5.49
CA PRO A 125 -15.77 -15.27 4.62
C PRO A 125 -14.53 -14.37 4.46
N LEU A 126 -13.36 -14.94 4.75
CA LEU A 126 -12.09 -14.29 4.41
C LEU A 126 -11.85 -14.34 2.91
N ARG A 127 -11.30 -13.24 2.39
CA ARG A 127 -10.82 -13.17 1.01
C ARG A 127 -9.39 -13.66 0.91
N TYR A 128 -8.49 -13.03 1.65
CA TYR A 128 -7.05 -13.26 1.55
C TYR A 128 -6.39 -13.09 2.92
N GLN A 129 -5.27 -13.78 3.12
CA GLN A 129 -4.26 -13.42 4.11
C GLN A 129 -2.97 -13.12 3.34
N ILE A 130 -2.47 -11.90 3.47
CA ILE A 130 -1.34 -11.42 2.68
C ILE A 130 -0.32 -10.81 3.62
N ARG A 131 0.91 -11.29 3.53
CA ARG A 131 2.08 -10.63 4.08
C ARG A 131 2.69 -9.77 2.98
N HIS A 132 2.57 -8.45 3.16
CA HIS A 132 3.28 -7.45 2.38
C HIS A 132 4.70 -7.33 2.95
N GLU A 133 5.33 -6.16 2.82
CA GLU A 133 6.63 -5.89 3.42
C GLU A 133 6.51 -5.82 4.95
N VAL A 134 6.17 -4.65 5.49
CA VAL A 134 6.20 -4.37 6.93
C VAL A 134 4.91 -4.72 7.68
N ILE A 135 3.90 -5.24 6.97
CA ILE A 135 2.59 -5.62 7.52
C ILE A 135 2.14 -6.99 7.01
N GLU A 136 1.35 -7.67 7.84
CA GLU A 136 0.58 -8.84 7.44
C GLU A 136 -0.86 -8.67 7.88
N SER A 137 -1.76 -9.05 6.98
CA SER A 137 -3.17 -8.72 7.13
C SER A 137 -4.10 -9.82 6.63
N ILE A 138 -5.30 -9.86 7.22
CA ILE A 138 -6.45 -10.59 6.70
C ILE A 138 -7.46 -9.61 6.12
N TYR A 139 -8.11 -9.99 5.02
CA TYR A 139 -9.07 -9.16 4.30
C TYR A 139 -10.43 -9.85 4.20
N PHE A 140 -11.50 -9.08 4.39
CA PHE A 140 -12.89 -9.51 4.19
C PHE A 140 -13.75 -8.29 3.81
N ASN A 141 -15.01 -8.49 3.47
CA ASN A 141 -15.92 -7.39 3.15
C ASN A 141 -17.02 -7.27 4.21
N ASP A 142 -17.49 -6.04 4.42
CA ASP A 142 -18.72 -5.79 5.16
C ASP A 142 -19.97 -6.07 4.28
N PRO A 143 -21.19 -6.00 4.85
CA PRO A 143 -22.42 -6.27 4.10
C PRO A 143 -22.68 -5.30 2.94
N ASN A 144 -22.10 -4.10 2.99
CA ASN A 144 -22.18 -3.08 1.94
C ASN A 144 -21.13 -3.28 0.85
N GLY A 145 -20.18 -4.23 1.04
CA GLY A 145 -19.09 -4.52 0.12
C GLY A 145 -17.82 -3.70 0.37
N TYR A 146 -17.76 -2.93 1.46
CA TYR A 146 -16.56 -2.20 1.83
C TYR A 146 -15.48 -3.18 2.29
N PRO A 147 -14.26 -3.12 1.72
CA PRO A 147 -13.19 -3.99 2.16
C PRO A 147 -12.69 -3.56 3.54
N ILE A 148 -12.55 -4.55 4.40
CA ILE A 148 -12.03 -4.46 5.76
C ILE A 148 -10.73 -5.24 5.84
N GLU A 149 -9.78 -4.66 6.55
CA GLU A 149 -8.48 -5.24 6.84
C GLU A 149 -8.26 -5.30 8.35
N ILE A 150 -7.76 -6.42 8.84
CA ILE A 150 -7.17 -6.52 10.18
C ILE A 150 -5.69 -6.82 9.97
N THR A 151 -4.81 -5.99 10.52
CA THR A 151 -3.39 -5.99 10.20
C THR A 151 -2.53 -5.93 11.46
N TRP A 152 -1.35 -6.51 11.43
CA TRP A 152 -0.33 -6.25 12.43
C TRP A 152 0.95 -5.76 11.76
N GLN A 153 1.67 -4.91 12.50
CA GLN A 153 2.93 -4.33 12.06
C GLN A 153 4.07 -5.28 12.41
N LEU A 154 4.78 -5.81 11.41
CA LEU A 154 5.87 -6.78 11.61
C LEU A 154 7.06 -6.17 12.35
N ARG A 155 7.34 -4.89 12.05
CA ARG A 155 8.33 -4.06 12.72
C ARG A 155 7.95 -2.59 12.64
N PRO A 156 8.36 -1.74 13.59
CA PRO A 156 8.25 -0.29 13.43
C PRO A 156 8.86 0.17 12.11
N PHE A 157 8.36 1.29 11.58
CA PHE A 157 9.03 1.96 10.48
C PHE A 157 10.44 2.39 10.91
N ASP A 158 11.38 2.06 10.05
CA ASP A 158 12.77 2.48 10.11
C ASP A 158 12.92 3.80 9.34
N PRO A 159 13.81 4.73 9.72
CA PRO A 159 14.09 5.93 8.92
C PRO A 159 14.37 5.62 7.44
N ARG A 160 14.98 4.47 7.15
CA ARG A 160 15.23 3.98 5.78
C ARG A 160 13.95 3.74 4.99
N ASP A 161 12.85 3.31 5.62
CA ASP A 161 11.55 3.17 4.94
C ASP A 161 11.04 4.53 4.45
N GLY A 162 11.23 5.59 5.27
CA GLY A 162 10.86 6.95 4.90
C GLY A 162 11.70 7.49 3.76
N THR A 163 13.02 7.27 3.80
CA THR A 163 13.93 7.65 2.71
C THR A 163 13.61 6.88 1.42
N ASP A 164 13.32 5.58 1.52
CA ASP A 164 12.90 4.76 0.37
C ASP A 164 11.59 5.26 -0.25
N ALA A 165 10.58 5.52 0.58
CA ALA A 165 9.31 6.07 0.14
C ALA A 165 9.49 7.41 -0.58
N GLN A 166 10.28 8.32 0.00
CA GLN A 166 10.57 9.62 -0.61
C GLN A 166 11.24 9.45 -1.98
N ARG A 167 12.30 8.65 -2.09
CA ARG A 167 13.01 8.41 -3.36
C ARG A 167 12.12 7.77 -4.42
N THR A 168 11.28 6.82 -4.01
CA THR A 168 10.32 6.16 -4.91
C THR A 168 9.32 7.17 -5.47
N LEU A 169 8.73 8.01 -4.61
CA LEU A 169 7.74 9.00 -5.04
C LEU A 169 8.37 10.14 -5.85
N GLU A 170 9.56 10.62 -5.48
CA GLU A 170 10.28 11.64 -6.25
C GLU A 170 10.60 11.15 -7.67
N ALA A 171 11.05 9.89 -7.82
CA ALA A 171 11.28 9.30 -9.12
C ALA A 171 9.99 9.22 -9.95
N ALA A 172 8.89 8.75 -9.36
CA ALA A 172 7.60 8.65 -10.05
C ALA A 172 7.03 10.02 -10.45
N ILE A 173 7.08 11.00 -9.54
CA ILE A 173 6.62 12.39 -9.78
C ILE A 173 7.45 13.05 -10.87
N ALA A 174 8.78 12.90 -10.84
CA ALA A 174 9.66 13.45 -11.88
C ALA A 174 9.36 12.84 -13.25
N LEU A 175 9.10 11.53 -13.31
CA LEU A 175 8.71 10.87 -14.55
C LEU A 175 7.36 11.37 -15.06
N GLU A 176 6.34 11.52 -14.21
CA GLU A 176 5.04 12.09 -14.59
C GLU A 176 5.17 13.54 -15.09
N ALA A 177 5.96 14.37 -14.41
CA ALA A 177 6.17 15.76 -14.79
C ALA A 177 6.92 15.91 -16.13
N ALA A 178 7.76 14.95 -16.49
CA ALA A 178 8.48 14.93 -17.77
C ALA A 178 7.62 14.46 -18.96
N GLN A 179 6.39 13.99 -18.71
CA GLN A 179 5.52 13.50 -19.77
C GLN A 179 4.83 14.64 -20.51
N ASN A 180 4.74 14.53 -21.84
CA ASN A 180 3.92 15.43 -22.65
C ASN A 180 2.44 15.19 -22.35
N GLU A 181 1.60 16.21 -22.57
CA GLU A 181 0.14 16.10 -22.48
C GLU A 181 -0.36 14.87 -23.26
N GLY A 182 -1.02 13.94 -22.55
CA GLY A 182 -1.60 12.73 -23.12
C GLY A 182 -0.73 11.46 -23.05
N THR A 183 0.53 11.55 -22.64
CA THR A 183 1.35 10.37 -22.30
C THR A 183 1.21 10.04 -20.81
N ARG A 184 1.18 8.74 -20.46
CA ARG A 184 1.05 8.24 -19.07
C ARG A 184 2.25 7.38 -18.70
N LEU A 185 2.61 7.36 -17.42
CA LEU A 185 3.62 6.44 -16.90
C LEU A 185 3.13 5.01 -17.15
N ALA A 186 3.90 4.24 -17.91
CA ALA A 186 3.42 2.98 -18.48
C ALA A 186 3.88 1.76 -17.68
N SER A 187 4.95 1.87 -16.91
CA SER A 187 5.55 0.74 -16.20
C SER A 187 6.24 1.15 -14.91
N ILE A 188 6.09 0.31 -13.88
CA ILE A 188 6.83 0.43 -12.62
C ILE A 188 8.35 0.32 -12.82
N GLU A 189 8.81 -0.37 -13.88
CA GLU A 189 10.24 -0.46 -14.20
C GLU A 189 10.87 0.92 -14.45
N GLN A 190 10.11 1.87 -15.00
CA GLN A 190 10.60 3.22 -15.23
C GLN A 190 10.95 3.90 -13.90
N VAL A 191 10.13 3.69 -12.87
CA VAL A 191 10.36 4.19 -11.51
C VAL A 191 11.58 3.52 -10.90
N TRP A 192 11.67 2.19 -10.99
CA TRP A 192 12.83 1.45 -10.46
C TRP A 192 14.16 1.86 -11.12
N ARG A 193 14.16 2.12 -12.43
CA ARG A 193 15.34 2.61 -13.15
C ARG A 193 15.71 4.03 -12.73
N ALA A 194 14.75 4.95 -12.74
CA ALA A 194 15.01 6.34 -12.33
C ALA A 194 15.52 6.42 -10.87
N LYS A 195 14.94 5.62 -9.97
CA LYS A 195 15.42 5.51 -8.58
C LYS A 195 16.84 4.96 -8.50
N ALA A 196 17.15 3.92 -9.26
CA ALA A 196 18.49 3.34 -9.29
C ALA A 196 19.55 4.26 -9.90
N GLU A 197 19.19 5.04 -10.92
CA GLU A 197 20.05 6.07 -11.50
C GLU A 197 20.36 7.18 -10.49
N ALA A 198 19.37 7.57 -9.68
CA ALA A 198 19.55 8.54 -8.59
C ALA A 198 20.34 8.00 -7.38
N LEU A 199 20.43 6.67 -7.23
CA LEU A 199 21.24 5.98 -6.19
C LEU A 199 22.64 5.59 -6.69
N GLY A 200 22.83 5.55 -8.00
CA GLY A 200 24.08 5.12 -8.61
C GLY A 200 25.13 6.23 -8.63
N ASP A 201 26.41 5.83 -8.63
CA ASP A 201 27.48 6.74 -9.00
C ASP A 201 27.34 7.08 -10.51
N PRO A 202 27.32 8.36 -10.91
CA PRO A 202 27.30 8.79 -12.31
C PRO A 202 28.40 8.14 -13.19
N GLY A 203 29.47 7.60 -12.59
CA GLY A 203 30.54 6.87 -13.26
C GLY A 203 30.46 5.34 -13.25
N ALA A 204 29.46 4.72 -12.59
CA ALA A 204 29.34 3.27 -12.50
C ALA A 204 29.07 2.66 -13.88
N SER A 205 29.85 1.62 -14.24
CA SER A 205 29.76 0.99 -15.55
C SER A 205 28.38 0.35 -15.77
N LYS A 206 27.64 0.78 -16.80
CA LYS A 206 26.40 0.13 -17.30
C LYS A 206 26.61 -1.31 -17.82
N ARG A 207 27.81 -1.88 -17.66
CA ARG A 207 28.18 -3.19 -18.21
C ARG A 207 27.62 -4.38 -17.42
N ARG A 208 27.02 -4.17 -16.26
CA ARG A 208 26.50 -5.23 -15.38
C ARG A 208 25.07 -4.96 -14.97
N ALA A 209 24.28 -6.02 -14.87
CA ALA A 209 22.96 -5.94 -14.24
C ALA A 209 23.17 -5.60 -12.76
N SER A 210 22.48 -4.58 -12.27
CA SER A 210 22.52 -4.15 -10.87
C SER A 210 21.12 -4.03 -10.30
N ILE A 211 20.91 -4.46 -9.06
CA ILE A 211 19.70 -4.14 -8.30
C ILE A 211 20.10 -3.46 -6.99
N TYR A 212 19.27 -2.52 -6.55
CA TYR A 212 19.40 -1.85 -5.27
C TYR A 212 18.34 -2.41 -4.33
N VAL A 213 18.76 -2.84 -3.16
CA VAL A 213 17.93 -3.50 -2.16
C VAL A 213 18.01 -2.69 -0.88
N LEU A 214 16.88 -2.25 -0.35
CA LEU A 214 16.86 -1.57 0.95
C LEU A 214 17.33 -2.56 2.02
N ASP A 215 18.27 -2.15 2.89
CA ASP A 215 18.89 -3.02 3.90
C ASP A 215 17.98 -3.28 5.10
N VAL A 216 16.82 -3.87 4.85
CA VAL A 216 15.78 -4.13 5.85
C VAL A 216 15.46 -5.62 5.94
N PRO A 217 14.94 -6.11 7.08
CA PRO A 217 14.71 -7.55 7.30
C PRO A 217 13.91 -8.25 6.20
N GLU A 218 12.94 -7.54 5.59
CA GLU A 218 12.05 -8.07 4.54
C GLU A 218 12.80 -8.55 3.30
N PHE A 219 13.92 -7.89 2.97
CA PHE A 219 14.71 -8.19 1.78
C PHE A 219 16.06 -8.86 2.08
N SER A 220 16.38 -9.11 3.35
CA SER A 220 17.65 -9.70 3.78
C SER A 220 17.99 -11.02 3.06
N ALA A 221 17.02 -11.90 2.83
CA ALA A 221 17.24 -13.17 2.13
C ALA A 221 17.76 -12.97 0.70
N LEU A 222 17.36 -11.90 0.02
CA LEU A 222 17.84 -11.55 -1.32
C LEU A 222 19.33 -11.17 -1.28
N VAL A 223 19.74 -10.38 -0.28
CA VAL A 223 21.13 -9.97 -0.07
C VAL A 223 22.01 -11.15 0.32
N GLU A 224 21.57 -12.00 1.26
CA GLU A 224 22.34 -13.17 1.68
C GLU A 224 22.50 -14.19 0.54
N ALA A 225 21.44 -14.42 -0.24
CA ALA A 225 21.50 -15.29 -1.42
C ALA A 225 22.52 -14.76 -2.44
N ALA A 226 22.60 -13.44 -2.64
CA ALA A 226 23.59 -12.84 -3.53
C ALA A 226 25.03 -13.02 -3.04
N ARG A 227 25.29 -12.88 -1.72
CA ARG A 227 26.64 -13.07 -1.14
C ARG A 227 27.18 -14.49 -1.33
N GLY A 228 26.30 -15.49 -1.34
CA GLY A 228 26.67 -16.89 -1.53
C GLY A 228 26.81 -17.32 -3.00
N LYS A 229 26.54 -16.44 -3.97
CA LYS A 229 26.42 -16.81 -5.39
C LYS A 229 27.64 -16.38 -6.20
N SER A 230 28.26 -17.35 -6.89
CA SER A 230 29.38 -17.05 -7.81
C SER A 230 28.92 -16.13 -8.95
N GLY A 231 29.75 -15.14 -9.29
CA GLY A 231 29.43 -14.12 -10.31
C GLY A 231 28.65 -12.91 -9.78
N TYR A 232 28.42 -12.83 -8.46
CA TYR A 232 27.70 -11.73 -7.83
C TYR A 232 28.66 -10.93 -6.96
N ALA A 233 28.51 -9.61 -6.96
CA ALA A 233 29.20 -8.71 -6.05
C ALA A 233 28.17 -7.95 -5.23
N VAL A 234 28.36 -7.91 -3.91
CA VAL A 234 27.49 -7.20 -2.97
C VAL A 234 28.29 -6.07 -2.33
N SER A 235 27.77 -4.85 -2.43
CA SER A 235 28.44 -3.64 -1.94
C SER A 235 27.43 -2.71 -1.25
N GLN A 236 27.92 -1.88 -0.34
CA GLN A 236 27.09 -0.85 0.30
C GLN A 236 26.87 0.32 -0.67
N ALA A 237 25.62 0.77 -0.77
CA ALA A 237 25.24 2.01 -1.43
C ALA A 237 24.83 3.04 -0.36
N HIS A 238 24.66 4.30 -0.75
CA HIS A 238 24.24 5.34 0.19
C HIS A 238 22.78 5.16 0.63
N ASP A 239 22.38 5.87 1.68
CA ASP A 239 21.00 5.92 2.20
C ASP A 239 20.38 4.57 2.59
N GLY A 240 21.21 3.64 3.05
CA GLY A 240 20.76 2.36 3.60
C GLY A 240 20.39 1.32 2.54
N TYR A 241 20.93 1.44 1.34
CA TYR A 241 20.78 0.45 0.28
C TYR A 241 22.01 -0.45 0.16
N VAL A 242 21.78 -1.70 -0.22
CA VAL A 242 22.78 -2.64 -0.68
C VAL A 242 22.67 -2.76 -2.20
N ARG A 243 23.78 -2.63 -2.90
CA ARG A 243 23.88 -2.88 -4.33
C ARG A 243 24.33 -4.31 -4.59
N ILE A 244 23.60 -5.02 -5.45
CA ILE A 244 23.94 -6.35 -5.95
C ILE A 244 24.22 -6.23 -7.44
N ASP A 245 25.43 -6.54 -7.86
CA ASP A 245 25.84 -6.63 -9.26
C ASP A 245 25.97 -8.10 -9.69
N GLY A 246 25.48 -8.44 -10.89
CA GLY A 246 25.63 -9.78 -11.48
C GLY A 246 26.37 -9.76 -12.82
N ASP A 247 27.22 -10.76 -13.04
CA ASP A 247 27.99 -10.98 -14.28
C ASP A 247 27.84 -12.46 -14.71
N PRO A 248 27.15 -12.78 -15.82
CA PRO A 248 26.64 -11.86 -16.85
C PRO A 248 25.28 -11.20 -16.53
N GLY A 249 24.63 -11.58 -15.42
CA GLY A 249 23.32 -11.06 -15.04
C GLY A 249 22.87 -11.51 -13.65
N ILE A 250 21.67 -11.12 -13.25
CA ILE A 250 21.06 -11.44 -11.96
C ILE A 250 19.93 -12.44 -12.16
N SER A 251 19.85 -13.45 -11.30
CA SER A 251 18.79 -14.45 -11.30
C SER A 251 18.53 -14.97 -9.89
N PHE A 252 17.26 -14.99 -9.51
CA PHE A 252 16.79 -15.54 -8.23
C PHE A 252 15.54 -16.38 -8.43
N GLN A 253 15.34 -17.37 -7.55
CA GLN A 253 14.10 -18.15 -7.46
C GLN A 253 13.35 -17.78 -6.18
N ARG A 254 12.06 -17.42 -6.29
CA ARG A 254 11.25 -16.96 -5.15
C ARG A 254 11.26 -17.95 -4.00
N LYS A 255 11.12 -19.25 -4.30
CA LYS A 255 11.04 -20.31 -3.30
C LYS A 255 12.34 -20.47 -2.51
N GLU A 256 13.50 -20.25 -3.14
CA GLU A 256 14.81 -20.31 -2.48
C GLU A 256 14.98 -19.16 -1.48
N LEU A 257 14.41 -17.98 -1.79
CA LEU A 257 14.43 -16.82 -0.89
C LEU A 257 13.37 -16.90 0.22
N GLY A 258 12.45 -17.87 0.17
CA GLY A 258 11.31 -17.94 1.11
C GLY A 258 10.30 -16.80 0.96
N PHE A 259 10.36 -16.02 -0.13
CA PHE A 259 9.50 -14.85 -0.32
C PHE A 259 8.03 -15.24 -0.58
N LYS A 260 7.13 -14.55 0.13
CA LYS A 260 5.70 -14.54 -0.18
C LYS A 260 5.47 -13.71 -1.45
N PRO A 261 4.39 -13.98 -2.22
CA PRO A 261 4.18 -13.33 -3.51
C PRO A 261 4.23 -11.79 -3.48
N ALA A 262 3.67 -11.14 -2.46
CA ALA A 262 3.69 -9.68 -2.37
C ALA A 262 5.11 -9.12 -2.19
N VAL A 263 5.89 -9.67 -1.24
CA VAL A 263 7.31 -9.30 -1.05
C VAL A 263 8.13 -9.59 -2.31
N TRP A 264 7.84 -10.71 -2.99
CA TRP A 264 8.53 -11.10 -4.20
C TRP A 264 8.36 -10.10 -5.34
N TYR A 265 7.13 -9.67 -5.63
CA TYR A 265 6.89 -8.66 -6.66
C TYR A 265 7.38 -7.25 -6.26
N GLY A 266 7.72 -7.05 -4.98
CA GLY A 266 8.42 -5.87 -4.47
C GLY A 266 9.95 -5.98 -4.48
N ALA A 267 10.56 -7.11 -4.90
CA ALA A 267 12.00 -7.35 -4.76
C ALA A 267 12.91 -6.33 -5.48
N LEU A 268 12.38 -5.58 -6.44
CA LEU A 268 13.09 -4.53 -7.18
C LEU A 268 12.73 -3.10 -6.72
N THR A 269 11.95 -2.96 -5.64
CA THR A 269 11.49 -1.65 -5.15
C THR A 269 12.63 -0.69 -4.85
N GLY A 270 13.79 -1.21 -4.42
CA GLY A 270 14.96 -0.37 -4.15
C GLY A 270 15.62 0.20 -5.40
N GLY A 271 15.44 -0.42 -6.57
CA GLY A 271 15.90 0.07 -7.86
C GLY A 271 16.53 -1.00 -8.76
N LEU A 272 16.54 -0.74 -10.06
CA LEU A 272 17.04 -1.64 -11.11
C LEU A 272 17.90 -0.90 -12.15
N LEU A 273 19.10 -1.40 -12.44
CA LEU A 273 19.88 -1.06 -13.64
C LEU A 273 20.09 -2.33 -14.48
N GLY A 274 19.38 -2.44 -15.61
CA GLY A 274 19.39 -3.61 -16.47
C GLY A 274 18.04 -3.83 -17.13
N ARG A 275 17.92 -4.94 -17.87
CA ARG A 275 16.69 -5.37 -18.54
C ARG A 275 16.13 -6.60 -17.84
N ILE A 276 14.90 -6.52 -17.35
CA ILE A 276 14.18 -7.70 -16.86
C ILE A 276 13.88 -8.60 -18.07
N GLU A 277 14.46 -9.80 -18.08
CA GLU A 277 14.16 -10.83 -19.09
C GLU A 277 13.03 -11.74 -18.62
N ARG A 278 12.88 -11.90 -17.29
CA ARG A 278 11.81 -12.66 -16.68
C ARG A 278 11.54 -12.12 -15.28
N PHE A 279 10.28 -11.85 -14.96
CA PHE A 279 9.83 -11.61 -13.59
C PHE A 279 8.41 -12.13 -13.43
N ASP A 280 8.29 -13.40 -13.04
CA ASP A 280 7.01 -14.08 -12.86
C ASP A 280 6.85 -14.58 -11.43
N MET A 281 5.90 -15.48 -11.17
CA MET A 281 5.64 -15.98 -9.83
C MET A 281 6.81 -16.79 -9.26
N ASP A 282 7.75 -17.27 -10.06
CA ASP A 282 8.79 -18.20 -9.60
C ASP A 282 10.21 -17.64 -9.75
N ALA A 283 10.50 -16.91 -10.84
CA ALA A 283 11.85 -16.49 -11.17
C ALA A 283 11.96 -15.01 -11.55
N LEU A 284 13.06 -14.41 -11.11
CA LEU A 284 13.54 -13.09 -11.51
C LEU A 284 14.83 -13.30 -12.29
N VAL A 285 14.93 -12.72 -13.50
CA VAL A 285 16.11 -12.73 -14.35
C VAL A 285 16.30 -11.34 -14.93
N VAL A 286 17.47 -10.74 -14.70
CA VAL A 286 17.87 -9.43 -15.18
C VAL A 286 19.18 -9.55 -15.94
N ALA A 287 19.20 -9.09 -17.18
CA ALA A 287 20.39 -8.97 -18.01
C ALA A 287 20.97 -7.55 -17.93
N ALA A 288 22.27 -7.42 -18.23
CA ALA A 288 22.89 -6.11 -18.46
C ALA A 288 22.27 -5.44 -19.70
N GLU A 289 22.29 -4.10 -19.77
CA GLU A 289 21.85 -3.40 -20.98
C GLU A 289 22.84 -3.65 -22.13
N GLU A 290 22.30 -3.87 -23.34
CA GLU A 290 23.12 -4.00 -24.55
C GLU A 290 23.84 -2.69 -24.86
N ARG A 291 25.06 -2.79 -25.42
CA ARG A 291 25.82 -1.60 -25.84
C ARG A 291 25.02 -0.82 -26.89
N ALA A 292 24.78 0.46 -26.64
CA ALA A 292 24.48 1.41 -27.71
C ALA A 292 25.70 1.60 -28.61
#